data_AF-A0A7J6R5N0-F1
#
_entry.id   AF-A0A7J6R5N0-F1
#
_cell.length_a   1.000
_cell.length_b   1.000
_cell.length_c   1.000
_cell.angle_alpha   90.00
_cell.angle_beta   90.00
_cell.angle_gamma   90.00
#
_symmetry.space_group_name_H-M   'P 1'
#
loop_
_entity.id
_entity.type
_entity.pdbx_description
1 polymer ?
#
loop_
_entity_poly.entity_id
_entity_poly.type
_entity_poly.pdbx_seq_one_letter_code
_entity_poly.pdbx_strand_id
1 'polypeptide(L)'
;AMKLIMMPLIGKKKKTQDAMNQVYKLPDFNLALRLAQTMNVLFCTIMYSSSMPILLYIGALYCFVAYWADKICLLRLSARPPAFTQETVIGAIKLFPLAALLHCLLAFWMLGNQNVFPSD
;
A
#
# COMPACT_ATOMS: atom_id res chain seq x y z
N ALA A 1 -11.61 -10.38 -4.55
CA ALA A 1 -12.33 -11.60 -4.11
C ALA A 1 -13.75 -11.68 -4.68
N MET A 2 -14.61 -10.67 -4.44
CA MET A 2 -16.01 -10.65 -4.92
C MET A 2 -16.16 -10.90 -6.44
N LYS A 3 -15.28 -10.31 -7.27
CA LYS A 3 -15.27 -10.53 -8.72
C LYS A 3 -15.05 -12.00 -9.11
N LEU A 4 -14.17 -12.71 -8.41
CA LEU A 4 -13.87 -14.13 -8.68
C LEU A 4 -15.04 -15.06 -8.28
N ILE A 5 -15.74 -14.73 -7.19
CA ILE A 5 -16.91 -15.50 -6.73
C ILE A 5 -18.09 -15.33 -7.71
N MET A 6 -18.24 -14.14 -8.31
CA MET A 6 -19.32 -13.84 -9.25
C MET A 6 -19.04 -14.29 -10.69
N MET A 7 -17.78 -14.53 -11.07
CA MET A 7 -17.38 -15.01 -12.41
C MET A 7 -18.22 -16.21 -12.91
N PRO A 8 -18.43 -17.31 -12.17
CA PRO A 8 -19.23 -18.43 -12.66
C PRO A 8 -20.71 -18.08 -12.86
N LEU A 9 -21.28 -17.20 -12.04
CA LEU A 9 -22.66 -16.75 -12.18
C LEU A 9 -22.86 -15.84 -13.40
N ILE A 10 -21.90 -14.94 -13.64
CA ILE A 10 -21.90 -14.01 -14.77
C ILE A 10 -21.57 -14.75 -16.08
N GLY A 11 -20.65 -15.73 -16.04
CA GLY A 11 -20.25 -16.54 -17.18
C GLY A 11 -21.41 -17.35 -17.77
N LYS A 12 -22.26 -17.96 -16.93
CA LYS A 12 -23.44 -18.72 -17.36
C LYS A 12 -24.46 -17.89 -18.16
N LYS A 13 -24.46 -16.55 -18.02
CA LYS A 13 -25.38 -15.65 -18.73
C LYS A 13 -24.86 -15.18 -20.09
N LYS A 14 -23.63 -15.52 -20.50
CA LYS A 14 -23.03 -15.08 -21.77
C LYS A 14 -23.33 -16.08 -22.89
N LYS A 15 -23.76 -15.58 -24.06
CA LYS A 15 -24.15 -16.41 -25.22
C LYS A 15 -22.98 -16.81 -26.12
N THR A 16 -21.89 -16.04 -26.12
CA THR A 16 -20.74 -16.25 -27.01
C THR A 16 -19.51 -16.63 -26.20
N GLN A 17 -18.69 -17.54 -26.72
CA GLN A 17 -17.44 -17.97 -26.09
C GLN A 17 -16.49 -16.80 -25.82
N ASP A 18 -16.38 -15.85 -26.75
CA ASP A 18 -15.55 -14.65 -26.56
C ASP A 18 -16.01 -13.82 -25.34
N ALA A 19 -17.32 -13.60 -25.21
CA ALA A 19 -17.88 -12.88 -24.07
C ALA A 19 -17.67 -13.62 -22.74
N MET A 20 -17.61 -14.96 -22.76
CA MET A 20 -17.25 -15.75 -21.58
C MET A 20 -15.77 -15.55 -21.22
N ASN A 21 -14.87 -15.62 -22.20
CA ASN A 21 -13.43 -15.43 -22.01
C ASN A 21 -13.12 -14.06 -21.39
N GLN A 22 -13.83 -13.01 -21.80
CA GLN A 22 -13.70 -11.67 -21.23
C GLN A 22 -14.10 -11.61 -19.74
N VAL A 23 -15.11 -12.37 -19.31
CA VAL A 23 -15.54 -12.42 -17.90
C VAL A 23 -14.45 -13.05 -17.02
N TYR A 24 -13.75 -14.06 -17.55
CA TYR A 24 -12.66 -14.74 -16.84
C TYR A 24 -11.31 -14.01 -16.94
N LYS A 25 -11.23 -12.88 -17.66
CA LYS A 25 -10.01 -12.08 -17.73
C LYS A 25 -9.75 -11.38 -16.39
N LEU A 26 -8.63 -11.74 -15.77
CA LEU A 26 -8.17 -11.14 -14.52
C LEU A 26 -7.67 -9.70 -14.77
N PRO A 27 -7.79 -8.80 -13.78
CA PRO A 27 -7.28 -7.43 -13.89
C PRO A 27 -5.75 -7.37 -13.82
N ASP A 28 -5.18 -6.34 -14.44
CA ASP A 28 -3.75 -6.05 -14.35
C ASP A 28 -3.38 -5.48 -12.97
N PHE A 29 -2.23 -5.88 -12.44
CA PHE A 29 -1.71 -5.36 -11.17
C PHE A 29 -0.92 -4.07 -11.42
N ASN A 30 -1.46 -2.94 -10.96
CA ASN A 30 -0.74 -1.66 -11.05
C ASN A 30 0.22 -1.49 -9.86
N LEU A 31 1.47 -1.91 -10.06
CA LEU A 31 2.52 -1.81 -9.04
C LEU A 31 2.78 -0.36 -8.61
N ALA A 32 2.82 0.59 -9.55
CA ALA A 32 3.13 1.98 -9.26
C ALA A 32 2.09 2.61 -8.33
N LEU A 33 0.79 2.38 -8.61
CA LEU A 33 -0.29 2.85 -7.76
C LEU A 33 -0.21 2.22 -6.36
N ARG A 34 0.02 0.90 -6.29
CA ARG A 34 0.10 0.19 -5.02
C ARG A 34 1.28 0.67 -4.17
N LEU A 35 2.42 0.91 -4.81
CA LEU A 35 3.62 1.44 -4.18
C LEU A 35 3.39 2.87 -3.65
N ALA A 36 2.77 3.75 -4.45
CA ALA A 36 2.44 5.11 -4.04
C ALA A 36 1.51 5.15 -2.81
N GLN A 37 0.48 4.29 -2.78
CA GLN A 37 -0.42 4.16 -1.63
C GLN A 37 0.33 3.70 -0.37
N THR A 38 1.17 2.68 -0.48
CA THR A 38 1.99 2.17 0.63
C THR A 38 2.99 3.21 1.11
N MET A 39 3.62 3.96 0.20
CA MET A 39 4.50 5.07 0.57
C MET A 39 3.77 6.15 1.34
N ASN A 40 2.57 6.56 0.93
CA ASN A 40 1.79 7.57 1.65
C ASN A 40 1.51 7.14 3.10
N VAL A 41 1.06 5.90 3.31
CA VAL A 41 0.81 5.37 4.65
C VAL A 41 2.08 5.33 5.49
N LEU A 42 3.20 4.89 4.92
CA LEU A 42 4.49 4.83 5.62
C LEU A 42 5.02 6.22 5.98
N PHE A 43 4.90 7.19 5.06
CA PHE A 43 5.29 8.58 5.32
C PHE A 43 4.48 9.18 6.47
N CYS A 44 3.14 9.06 6.45
CA CYS A 44 2.31 9.54 7.54
C CYS A 44 2.68 8.85 8.86
N THR A 45 2.87 7.53 8.84
CA THR A 45 3.20 6.75 10.03
C THR A 45 4.51 7.21 10.67
N ILE A 46 5.57 7.34 9.86
CA ILE A 46 6.90 7.76 10.34
C ILE A 46 6.84 9.23 10.78
N MET A 47 6.22 10.10 10.00
CA MET A 47 6.15 11.53 10.27
C MET A 47 5.48 11.83 11.62
N TYR A 48 4.38 11.13 11.96
CA TYR A 48 3.63 11.36 13.21
C TYR A 48 4.09 10.49 14.39
N SER A 49 5.03 9.57 14.22
CA SER A 49 5.43 8.63 15.29
C SER A 49 6.09 9.32 16.48
N SER A 50 6.68 10.51 16.31
CA SER A 50 7.26 11.28 17.42
C SER A 50 6.20 11.75 18.41
N SER A 51 5.02 12.15 17.92
CA SER A 51 3.91 12.57 18.77
C SER A 51 3.07 11.39 19.25
N MET A 52 2.95 10.35 18.42
CA MET A 52 2.13 9.16 18.68
C MET A 52 2.90 7.88 18.33
N PRO A 53 3.70 7.33 19.26
CA PRO A 53 4.51 6.12 19.00
C PRO A 53 3.68 4.91 18.58
N ILE A 54 2.40 4.87 18.97
CA ILE A 54 1.48 3.78 18.62
C ILE A 54 1.29 3.62 17.10
N LEU A 55 1.49 4.68 16.32
CA LEU A 55 1.42 4.62 14.87
C LEU A 55 2.43 3.62 14.29
N LEU A 56 3.60 3.43 14.91
CA LEU A 56 4.58 2.45 14.43
C LEU A 56 4.05 1.02 14.45
N TYR A 57 3.29 0.65 15.50
CA TYR A 57 2.66 -0.67 15.57
C TYR A 57 1.54 -0.81 14.53
N ILE A 58 0.77 0.26 14.30
CA ILE A 58 -0.27 0.29 13.26
C ILE A 58 0.37 0.17 11.86
N GLY A 59 1.48 0.86 11.61
CA GLY A 59 2.24 0.76 10.37
C GLY A 59 2.84 -0.62 10.16
N ALA A 60 3.35 -1.25 11.20
CA ALA A 60 3.83 -2.63 11.15
C ALA A 60 2.69 -3.62 10.81
N LEU A 61 1.53 -3.46 11.44
CA LEU A 61 0.32 -4.23 11.12
C LEU A 61 -0.12 -3.99 9.67
N TYR A 62 -0.11 -2.74 9.21
CA TYR A 62 -0.41 -2.39 7.83
C TYR A 62 0.54 -3.10 6.86
N CYS A 63 1.86 -3.06 7.09
CA CYS A 63 2.84 -3.76 6.27
C CYS A 63 2.61 -5.27 6.24
N PHE A 64 2.30 -5.88 7.40
CA PHE A 64 1.99 -7.30 7.48
C PHE A 64 0.75 -7.66 6.64
N VAL A 65 -0.36 -6.95 6.83
CA VAL A 65 -1.60 -7.17 6.07
C VAL A 65 -1.38 -6.90 4.58
N ALA A 66 -0.70 -5.81 4.23
CA ALA A 66 -0.39 -5.44 2.86
C ALA A 66 0.46 -6.51 2.16
N TYR A 67 1.46 -7.08 2.85
CA TYR A 67 2.27 -8.17 2.33
C TYR A 67 1.42 -9.39 1.94
N TRP A 68 0.54 -9.84 2.84
CA TRP A 68 -0.31 -10.99 2.57
C TRP A 68 -1.36 -10.69 1.50
N ALA A 69 -1.97 -9.51 1.54
CA ALA A 69 -2.93 -9.07 0.54
C ALA A 69 -2.29 -9.00 -0.86
N ASP A 70 -1.12 -8.39 -0.98
CA ASP A 70 -0.41 -8.24 -2.25
C ASP A 70 0.10 -9.60 -2.76
N LYS A 71 0.59 -10.47 -1.88
CA LYS A 71 0.94 -11.86 -2.24
C LYS A 71 -0.27 -12.61 -2.82
N ILE A 72 -1.44 -12.53 -2.17
CA ILE A 72 -2.66 -13.18 -2.66
C ILE A 72 -3.10 -12.54 -3.98
N CYS A 73 -2.99 -11.22 -4.11
CA CYS A 73 -3.37 -10.49 -5.31
C CYS A 73 -2.54 -10.92 -6.52
N LEU A 74 -1.21 -10.96 -6.36
CA LEU A 74 -0.26 -11.36 -7.39
C LEU A 74 -0.40 -12.83 -7.79
N LEU A 75 -0.64 -13.74 -6.83
CA LEU A 75 -0.70 -15.18 -7.11
C LEU A 75 -2.07 -15.66 -7.61
N ARG A 76 -3.18 -14.97 -7.26
CA ARG A 76 -4.54 -15.50 -7.48
C ARG A 76 -5.52 -14.54 -8.14
N LEU A 77 -5.30 -13.22 -8.07
CA LEU A 77 -6.30 -12.22 -8.51
C LEU A 77 -5.84 -11.32 -9.64
N SER A 78 -4.61 -11.47 -10.14
CA SER A 78 -4.10 -10.66 -11.22
C SER A 78 -3.76 -11.48 -12.46
N ALA A 79 -3.92 -10.87 -13.63
CA ALA A 79 -3.35 -11.37 -14.87
C ALA A 79 -1.82 -11.40 -14.74
N ARG A 80 -1.16 -12.28 -15.51
CA ARG A 80 0.30 -12.42 -15.51
C ARG A 80 0.92 -11.02 -15.71
N PRO A 81 1.59 -10.47 -14.68
CA PRO A 81 2.06 -9.10 -14.75
C PRO A 81 3.19 -8.98 -15.78
N PRO A 82 3.36 -7.79 -16.38
CA PRO A 82 4.57 -7.49 -17.15
C PRO A 82 5.80 -7.59 -16.23
N ALA A 83 6.99 -7.78 -16.80
CA ALA A 83 8.22 -7.80 -16.03
C ALA A 83 8.40 -6.45 -15.32
N PHE A 84 8.10 -6.41 -14.02
CA PHE A 84 8.25 -5.19 -13.23
C PHE A 84 9.73 -4.87 -13.07
N THR A 85 10.11 -3.64 -13.42
CA THR A 85 11.46 -3.14 -13.21
C THR A 85 11.65 -2.73 -11.76
N GLN A 86 12.82 -3.04 -11.21
CA GLN A 86 13.17 -2.69 -9.82
C GLN A 86 13.35 -1.17 -9.63
N GLU A 87 13.54 -0.42 -10.73
CA GLU A 87 13.77 1.03 -10.73
C GLU A 87 12.67 1.82 -10.02
N THR A 88 11.41 1.41 -10.20
CA THR A 88 10.25 2.06 -9.56
C THR A 88 10.31 1.94 -8.04
N VAL A 89 10.67 0.77 -7.53
CA VAL A 89 10.82 0.49 -6.09
C VAL A 89 12.02 1.24 -5.52
N ILE A 90 13.15 1.22 -6.22
CA ILE A 90 14.36 1.97 -5.82
C ILE A 90 14.06 3.47 -5.75
N GLY A 91 13.34 4.01 -6.73
CA GLY A 91 12.91 5.41 -6.75
C GLY A 91 12.07 5.77 -5.54
N ALA A 92 11.12 4.92 -5.14
CA ALA A 92 10.32 5.13 -3.93
C ALA A 92 11.17 5.08 -2.64
N ILE A 93 12.10 4.13 -2.53
CA ILE A 93 12.98 4.01 -1.35
C ILE A 93 13.87 5.24 -1.20
N LYS A 94 14.35 5.83 -2.29
CA LYS A 94 15.14 7.07 -2.28
C LYS A 94 14.40 8.27 -1.68
N LEU A 95 13.07 8.21 -1.54
CA LEU A 95 12.29 9.26 -0.88
C LEU A 95 12.25 9.11 0.65
N PHE A 96 12.56 7.94 1.23
CA PHE A 96 12.50 7.74 2.69
C PHE A 96 13.32 8.74 3.54
N PRO A 97 14.52 9.20 3.11
CA PRO A 97 15.24 10.24 3.84
C PRO A 97 14.41 11.52 4.04
N LEU A 98 13.51 11.85 3.09
CA LEU A 98 12.58 12.97 3.24
C LEU A 98 11.58 12.72 4.38
N ALA A 99 11.06 11.51 4.52
CA ALA A 99 10.19 11.14 5.65
C ALA A 99 10.91 11.28 7.00
N ALA A 100 12.19 10.89 7.06
CA ALA A 100 13.01 11.07 8.26
C ALA A 100 13.22 12.56 8.59
N LEU A 101 13.47 13.40 7.59
CA LEU A 101 13.58 14.84 7.78
C LEU A 101 12.28 15.46 8.31
N LEU A 102 11.13 15.07 7.74
CA LEU A 102 9.81 15.52 8.22
C LEU A 102 9.51 15.04 9.65
N HIS A 103 9.91 13.80 9.99
CA HIS A 103 9.82 13.27 11.35
C HIS A 103 10.62 14.14 12.33
N CYS A 104 11.87 14.48 12.00
CA CYS A 104 12.70 15.34 12.85
C CYS A 104 12.09 16.73 13.05
N LEU A 105 11.55 17.35 11.99
CA LEU A 105 10.90 18.66 12.08
C LEU A 105 9.68 18.65 13.01
N LEU A 106 8.82 17.65 12.88
CA LEU A 106 7.66 17.50 13.77
C LEU A 106 8.07 17.11 15.19
N ALA A 107 9.09 16.28 15.35
CA ALA A 107 9.63 15.94 16.66
C ALA A 107 10.13 17.18 17.38
N PHE A 108 10.92 18.02 16.69
CA PHE A 108 11.39 19.29 17.22
C PHE A 108 10.23 20.20 17.63
N TRP A 109 9.21 20.34 16.79
CA TRP A 109 8.04 21.17 17.08
C TRP A 109 7.25 20.66 18.31
N MET A 110 7.00 19.35 18.38
CA MET A 110 6.19 18.75 19.44
C MET A 110 6.95 18.73 20.77
N LEU A 111 8.16 18.19 20.78
CA LEU A 111 8.99 18.06 21.98
C LEU A 111 9.50 19.42 22.49
N GLY A 112 9.63 20.41 21.62
CA GLY A 112 9.96 21.78 22.00
C GLY A 112 8.81 22.54 22.68
N ASN A 113 7.58 22.05 22.59
CA ASN A 113 6.42 22.72 23.16
C ASN A 113 6.35 22.55 24.68
N GLN A 114 6.71 23.61 25.41
CA GLN A 114 6.72 23.65 26.87
C GLN A 114 5.33 23.47 27.51
N ASN A 115 4.24 23.69 26.76
CA ASN A 115 2.89 23.41 27.27
C ASN A 115 2.61 21.90 27.38
N VAL A 116 3.33 21.08 26.61
CA VAL A 116 3.17 19.61 26.59
C VAL A 116 4.27 18.96 27.41
N PHE A 117 5.52 19.46 27.29
CA PHE A 117 6.69 18.99 28.03
C PHE A 117 7.38 20.17 28.72
N PRO A 118 6.90 20.59 29.89
CA PRO A 118 7.55 21.64 30.66
C PRO A 118 8.93 21.20 31.14
N SER A 119 9.89 22.11 31.12
CA SER A 119 11.31 21.86 31.48
C SER A 119 11.64 22.03 32.96
N ASP A 120 10.64 22.09 33.84
CA ASP A 120 10.81 22.31 35.29
C ASP A 120 11.40 21.07 36.03
#